data_AF-I3RCZ5-F1
#
_entry.id   AF-I3RCZ5-F1
#
_cell.length_a   1.000
_cell.length_b   1.000
_cell.length_c   1.000
_cell.angle_alpha   90.00
_cell.angle_beta   90.00
_cell.angle_gamma   90.00
#
_symmetry.space_group_name_H-M   'P 1'
#
loop_
_entity.id
_entity.type
_entity.pdbx_description
1 polymer ?
#
loop_
_entity_poly.entity_id
_entity_poly.type
_entity_poly.pdbx_seq_one_letter_code
_entity_poly.pdbx_strand_id
1 'polypeptide(L)'
;MLITGKKHVKALISSLGVPFFFYFSPLPLPRTEVSLLALGAILSFISPKLPERIAFLVRGAGIALVLYYLSAFLPQLSPMLKLGATFTLVGYSLATLEAFNILGGEVFRQNAVGISLIGLLLGIYFITIPGIPPLVEFLIRISSLILALGFSAYVASQIPSQRKDIEGIPKEVKSELEELAKDEFIERAEDILKSFVLEGRKERIIAYIALNAAKAGIGEEALEEIIGPIVNYSKKRYSIFAPKWWINRMEKREVEKRKKIVDEVMRRLDRYA
;
A
#
# COMPACT_ATOMS: atom_id res chain seq x y z
N MET A 1 3.25 16.18 23.61
CA MET A 1 1.86 15.92 23.17
C MET A 1 1.36 14.68 23.93
N LEU A 2 0.77 14.84 25.13
CA LEU A 2 0.52 13.73 26.08
C LEU A 2 -0.93 13.72 26.63
N ILE A 3 -1.86 14.47 26.02
CA ILE A 3 -3.17 14.79 26.64
C ILE A 3 -4.36 13.95 26.10
N THR A 4 -4.19 13.07 25.11
CA THR A 4 -5.34 12.36 24.48
C THR A 4 -5.69 10.98 25.05
N GLY A 5 -4.98 10.47 26.07
CA GLY A 5 -5.22 9.11 26.59
C GLY A 5 -6.52 8.92 27.39
N LYS A 6 -6.91 9.90 28.23
CA LYS A 6 -8.03 9.73 29.19
C LYS A 6 -9.38 9.46 28.52
N LYS A 7 -9.66 10.08 27.37
CA LYS A 7 -10.94 9.91 26.65
C LYS A 7 -11.07 8.50 26.07
N HIS A 8 -9.97 7.92 25.58
CA HIS A 8 -9.96 6.58 25.00
C HIS A 8 -10.02 5.49 26.06
N VAL A 9 -9.32 5.67 27.19
CA VAL A 9 -9.39 4.77 28.34
C VAL A 9 -10.80 4.72 28.93
N LYS A 10 -11.47 5.88 29.08
CA LYS A 10 -12.86 5.92 29.56
C LYS A 10 -13.81 5.17 28.62
N ALA A 11 -13.64 5.32 27.31
CA ALA A 11 -14.44 4.60 26.32
C ALA A 11 -14.22 3.07 26.42
N LEU A 12 -12.97 2.62 26.51
CA LEU A 12 -12.60 1.22 26.70
C LEU A 12 -13.22 0.64 27.97
N ILE A 13 -13.06 1.30 29.11
CA ILE A 13 -13.62 0.85 30.39
C ILE A 13 -15.14 0.82 30.35
N SER A 14 -15.79 1.87 29.83
CA SER A 14 -17.25 1.89 29.71
C SER A 14 -17.79 0.76 28.83
N SER A 15 -17.00 0.32 27.85
CA SER A 15 -17.39 -0.72 26.92
C SER A 15 -17.25 -2.13 27.49
N LEU A 16 -16.46 -2.33 28.54
CA LEU A 16 -16.35 -3.61 29.26
C LEU A 16 -17.63 -3.99 30.03
N GLY A 17 -18.50 -3.01 30.31
CA GLY A 17 -19.77 -3.27 31.00
C GLY A 17 -20.69 -4.22 30.22
N VAL A 18 -20.67 -4.19 28.88
CA VAL A 18 -21.55 -5.03 28.05
C VAL A 18 -21.12 -6.51 28.06
N PRO A 19 -19.84 -6.88 27.82
CA PRO A 19 -19.38 -8.25 28.01
C PRO A 19 -19.63 -8.77 29.43
N PHE A 20 -19.40 -7.92 30.45
CA PHE A 20 -19.62 -8.27 31.85
C PHE A 20 -21.11 -8.57 32.12
N PHE A 21 -22.01 -7.74 31.59
CA PHE A 21 -23.45 -7.97 31.66
C PHE A 21 -23.83 -9.32 31.05
N PHE A 22 -23.35 -9.65 29.85
CA PHE A 22 -23.64 -10.95 29.23
C PHE A 22 -23.06 -12.14 29.98
N TYR A 23 -21.89 -11.98 30.60
CA TYR A 23 -21.27 -13.03 31.40
C TYR A 23 -22.06 -13.35 32.68
N PHE A 24 -22.59 -12.34 33.36
CA PHE A 24 -23.39 -12.50 34.59
C PHE A 24 -24.90 -12.60 34.36
N SER A 25 -25.35 -12.47 33.11
CA SER A 25 -26.76 -12.52 32.77
C SER A 25 -27.37 -13.90 33.07
N PRO A 26 -28.59 -13.95 33.64
CA PRO A 26 -29.29 -15.22 33.91
C PRO A 26 -29.85 -15.89 32.65
N LEU A 27 -29.57 -15.37 31.45
CA LEU A 27 -30.07 -15.94 30.20
C LEU A 27 -29.54 -17.37 29.96
N PRO A 28 -30.35 -18.26 29.34
CA PRO A 28 -29.96 -19.63 29.01
C PRO A 28 -29.07 -19.70 27.76
N LEU A 29 -28.10 -18.79 27.65
CA LEU A 29 -27.13 -18.72 26.56
C LEU A 29 -25.75 -19.12 27.07
N PRO A 30 -24.86 -19.63 26.19
CA PRO A 30 -23.48 -19.93 26.53
C PRO A 30 -22.74 -18.63 26.90
N ARG A 31 -22.70 -18.34 28.21
CA ARG A 31 -22.35 -17.03 28.80
C ARG A 31 -20.97 -16.55 28.34
N THR A 32 -19.99 -17.44 28.35
CA THR A 32 -18.60 -17.18 27.94
C THR A 32 -18.53 -16.74 26.49
N GLU A 33 -19.18 -17.45 25.59
CA GLU A 33 -19.15 -17.25 24.15
C GLU A 33 -19.86 -15.95 23.77
N VAL A 34 -21.03 -15.69 24.34
CA VAL A 34 -21.76 -14.43 24.11
C VAL A 34 -20.97 -13.24 24.64
N SER A 35 -20.37 -13.35 25.83
CA SER A 35 -19.57 -12.26 26.40
C SER A 35 -18.35 -11.92 25.56
N LEU A 36 -17.66 -12.94 25.02
CA LEU A 36 -16.46 -12.76 24.20
C LEU A 36 -16.78 -12.31 22.78
N LEU A 37 -17.92 -12.73 22.23
CA LEU A 37 -18.45 -12.20 20.98
C LEU A 37 -18.79 -10.71 21.12
N ALA A 38 -19.47 -10.32 22.20
CA ALA A 38 -19.77 -8.93 22.51
C ALA A 38 -18.49 -8.09 22.69
N LEU A 39 -17.49 -8.63 23.41
CA LEU A 39 -16.19 -7.99 23.56
C LEU A 39 -15.51 -7.78 22.22
N GLY A 40 -15.47 -8.82 21.37
CA GLY A 40 -14.88 -8.72 20.03
C GLY A 40 -15.54 -7.64 19.17
N ALA A 41 -16.88 -7.60 19.14
CA ALA A 41 -17.63 -6.61 18.38
C ALA A 41 -17.35 -5.18 18.86
N ILE A 42 -17.29 -4.98 20.18
CA ILE A 42 -16.96 -3.71 20.81
C ILE A 42 -15.54 -3.26 20.49
N LEU A 43 -14.55 -4.16 20.59
CA LEU A 43 -13.16 -3.85 20.25
C LEU A 43 -13.05 -3.44 18.78
N SER A 44 -13.71 -4.15 17.86
CA SER A 44 -13.76 -3.78 16.45
C SER A 44 -14.40 -2.41 16.22
N PHE A 45 -15.48 -2.09 16.94
CA PHE A 45 -16.19 -0.81 16.80
C PHE A 45 -15.42 0.38 17.39
N ILE A 46 -14.70 0.18 18.50
CA ILE A 46 -13.90 1.24 19.15
C ILE A 46 -12.58 1.46 18.44
N SER A 47 -12.05 0.43 17.78
CA SER A 47 -10.72 0.46 17.14
C SER A 47 -10.42 1.69 16.27
N PRO A 48 -11.35 2.25 15.45
CA PRO A 48 -11.03 3.42 14.61
C PRO A 48 -10.82 4.71 15.41
N LYS A 49 -11.20 4.73 16.68
CA LYS A 49 -11.01 5.88 17.59
C LYS A 49 -9.67 5.83 18.32
N LEU A 50 -8.89 4.76 18.17
CA LEU A 50 -7.58 4.58 18.79
C LEU A 50 -6.47 5.14 17.89
N PRO A 51 -5.27 5.44 18.44
CA PRO A 51 -4.11 5.77 17.63
C PRO A 51 -3.82 4.68 16.60
N GLU A 52 -3.45 5.07 15.38
CA GLU A 52 -3.29 4.17 14.22
C GLU A 52 -2.46 2.92 14.54
N ARG A 53 -1.36 3.07 15.28
CA ARG A 53 -0.45 1.98 15.70
C ARG A 53 -1.14 0.86 16.48
N ILE A 54 -2.16 1.19 17.28
CA ILE A 54 -2.89 0.25 18.14
C ILE A 54 -4.24 -0.11 17.52
N ALA A 55 -4.80 0.78 16.69
CA ALA A 55 -6.09 0.59 16.04
C ALA A 55 -6.15 -0.72 15.24
N PHE A 56 -5.12 -1.03 14.43
CA PHE A 56 -5.09 -2.27 13.65
C PHE A 56 -5.08 -3.52 14.53
N LEU A 57 -4.24 -3.55 15.56
CA LEU A 57 -4.14 -4.69 16.48
C LEU A 57 -5.46 -4.94 17.22
N VAL A 58 -6.07 -3.88 17.76
CA VAL A 58 -7.34 -3.97 18.48
C VAL A 58 -8.49 -4.36 17.54
N ARG A 59 -8.50 -3.83 16.32
CA ARG A 59 -9.49 -4.20 15.30
C ARG A 59 -9.38 -5.67 14.91
N GLY A 60 -8.16 -6.13 14.61
CA GLY A 60 -7.87 -7.50 14.22
C GLY A 60 -8.22 -8.49 15.31
N ALA A 61 -7.82 -8.22 16.55
CA ALA A 61 -8.20 -9.03 17.71
C ALA A 61 -9.73 -9.08 17.90
N GLY A 62 -10.42 -7.94 17.79
CA GLY A 62 -11.87 -7.87 17.89
C GLY A 62 -12.58 -8.72 16.84
N ILE A 63 -12.19 -8.60 15.57
CA ILE A 63 -12.79 -9.35 14.46
C ILE A 63 -12.48 -10.85 14.62
N ALA A 64 -11.25 -11.21 14.98
CA ALA A 64 -10.85 -12.59 15.19
C ALA A 64 -11.65 -13.24 16.34
N LEU A 65 -11.87 -12.53 17.45
CA LEU A 65 -12.71 -12.99 18.55
C LEU A 65 -14.15 -13.22 18.08
N VAL A 66 -14.74 -12.28 17.33
CA VAL A 66 -16.10 -12.45 16.79
C VAL A 66 -16.16 -13.70 15.92
N LEU A 67 -15.26 -13.85 14.95
CA LEU A 67 -15.24 -15.01 14.06
C LEU A 67 -15.04 -16.32 14.84
N TYR A 68 -14.09 -16.36 15.77
CA TYR A 68 -13.80 -17.56 16.55
C TYR A 68 -14.98 -17.98 17.43
N TYR A 69 -15.60 -17.07 18.17
CA TYR A 69 -16.74 -17.41 19.03
C TYR A 69 -18.03 -17.62 18.25
N LEU A 70 -18.22 -16.93 17.11
CA LEU A 70 -19.31 -17.23 16.19
C LEU A 70 -19.20 -18.66 15.63
N SER A 71 -17.98 -19.21 15.51
CA SER A 71 -17.74 -20.58 15.07
C SER A 71 -18.30 -21.64 16.03
N ALA A 72 -18.54 -21.30 17.30
CA ALA A 72 -19.18 -22.17 18.27
C ALA A 72 -20.71 -22.20 18.08
N PHE A 73 -21.30 -21.08 17.69
CA PHE A 73 -22.75 -20.97 17.42
C PHE A 73 -23.14 -21.57 16.06
N LEU A 74 -22.22 -21.62 15.10
CA LEU A 74 -22.46 -22.12 13.75
C LEU A 74 -21.48 -23.27 13.41
N PRO A 75 -21.67 -24.47 13.98
CA PRO A 75 -20.73 -25.59 13.83
C PRO A 75 -20.44 -25.96 12.38
N GLN A 76 -21.45 -25.89 11.50
CA GLN A 76 -21.32 -26.18 10.07
C GLN A 76 -20.38 -25.19 9.36
N LEU A 77 -20.33 -23.94 9.83
CA LEU A 77 -19.45 -22.90 9.30
C LEU A 77 -18.14 -22.78 10.11
N SER A 78 -17.92 -23.67 11.08
CA SER A 78 -16.77 -23.56 12.00
C SER A 78 -15.42 -23.52 11.27
N PRO A 79 -15.14 -24.35 10.24
CA PRO A 79 -13.88 -24.29 9.51
C PRO A 79 -13.64 -22.93 8.82
N MET A 80 -14.67 -22.39 8.15
CA MET A 80 -14.66 -21.05 7.54
C MET A 80 -14.33 -19.97 8.56
N LEU A 81 -15.06 -19.94 9.67
CA LEU A 81 -14.91 -18.89 10.67
C LEU A 81 -13.58 -18.97 11.41
N LYS A 82 -13.09 -20.19 11.73
CA LYS A 82 -11.78 -20.38 12.37
C LYS A 82 -10.63 -19.98 11.47
N LEU A 83 -10.64 -20.37 10.19
CA LEU A 83 -9.61 -19.95 9.24
C LEU A 83 -9.68 -18.44 8.97
N GLY A 84 -10.88 -17.87 8.87
CA GLY A 84 -11.08 -16.43 8.83
C GLY A 84 -10.46 -15.72 10.03
N ALA A 85 -10.67 -16.22 11.25
CA ALA A 85 -10.07 -15.67 12.47
C ALA A 85 -8.53 -15.73 12.44
N THR A 86 -7.95 -16.87 12.04
CA THR A 86 -6.49 -17.03 11.92
C THR A 86 -5.90 -16.05 10.92
N PHE A 87 -6.46 -15.96 9.71
CA PHE A 87 -5.98 -15.03 8.69
C PHE A 87 -6.22 -13.57 9.07
N THR A 88 -7.29 -13.27 9.81
CA THR A 88 -7.50 -11.94 10.40
C THR A 88 -6.35 -11.60 11.35
N LEU A 89 -5.98 -12.50 12.26
CA LEU A 89 -4.84 -12.27 13.16
C LEU A 89 -3.54 -12.06 12.38
N VAL A 90 -3.26 -12.88 11.38
CA VAL A 90 -2.06 -12.73 10.54
C VAL A 90 -2.07 -11.38 9.79
N GLY A 91 -3.14 -11.08 9.06
CA GLY A 91 -3.24 -9.87 8.24
C GLY A 91 -3.16 -8.59 9.07
N TYR A 92 -3.86 -8.53 10.20
CA TYR A 92 -3.80 -7.37 11.09
C TYR A 92 -2.50 -7.30 11.90
N SER A 93 -1.83 -8.42 12.19
CA SER A 93 -0.48 -8.39 12.78
C SER A 93 0.52 -7.79 11.80
N LEU A 94 0.48 -8.18 10.52
CA LEU A 94 1.32 -7.60 9.48
C LEU A 94 1.01 -6.10 9.27
N ALA A 95 -0.27 -5.72 9.24
CA ALA A 95 -0.67 -4.31 9.17
C ALA A 95 -0.20 -3.50 10.39
N THR A 96 -0.17 -4.13 11.56
CA THR A 96 0.36 -3.51 12.78
C THR A 96 1.88 -3.31 12.66
N LEU A 97 2.62 -4.30 12.17
CA LEU A 97 4.07 -4.17 11.91
C LEU A 97 4.39 -3.06 10.90
N GLU A 98 3.57 -2.90 9.84
CA GLU A 98 3.67 -1.74 8.93
C GLU A 98 3.39 -0.41 9.66
N ALA A 99 2.38 -0.34 10.53
CA ALA A 99 2.06 0.87 11.28
C ALA A 99 3.16 1.28 12.28
N PHE A 100 3.98 0.32 12.73
CA PHE A 100 5.18 0.57 13.53
C PHE A 100 6.43 0.88 12.68
N ASN A 101 6.30 0.97 11.36
CA ASN A 101 7.40 1.12 10.40
C ASN A 101 8.45 -0.01 10.48
N ILE A 102 8.06 -1.20 10.96
CA ILE A 102 8.94 -2.39 10.98
C ILE A 102 8.96 -3.03 9.59
N LEU A 103 7.79 -3.11 8.95
CA LEU A 103 7.65 -3.47 7.54
C LEU A 103 7.49 -2.19 6.73
N GLY A 104 8.25 -2.06 5.64
CA GLY A 104 8.10 -0.92 4.71
C GLY A 104 6.86 -1.06 3.83
N GLY A 105 6.16 0.05 3.59
CA GLY A 105 5.00 0.11 2.70
C GLY A 105 3.66 0.28 3.41
N GLU A 106 2.57 0.12 2.66
CA GLU A 106 1.19 0.24 3.16
C GLU A 106 0.29 -0.91 2.69
N VAL A 107 0.89 -2.00 2.22
CA VAL A 107 0.16 -3.05 1.51
C VAL A 107 -0.68 -3.85 2.47
N PHE A 108 -0.13 -4.25 3.60
CA PHE A 108 -0.88 -5.01 4.61
C PHE A 108 -1.95 -4.12 5.27
N ARG A 109 -1.67 -2.83 5.50
CA ARG A 109 -2.66 -1.87 6.01
C ARG A 109 -3.86 -1.73 5.07
N GLN A 110 -3.62 -1.62 3.76
CA GLN A 110 -4.70 -1.48 2.76
C GLN A 110 -5.45 -2.80 2.50
N ASN A 111 -4.79 -3.96 2.71
CA ASN A 111 -5.33 -5.27 2.34
C ASN A 111 -5.67 -6.19 3.53
N ALA A 112 -5.60 -5.73 4.78
CA ALA A 112 -5.87 -6.57 5.97
C ALA A 112 -7.23 -7.29 5.92
N VAL A 113 -8.26 -6.60 5.43
CA VAL A 113 -9.59 -7.19 5.22
C VAL A 113 -9.57 -8.25 4.11
N GLY A 114 -8.84 -8.01 3.03
CA GLY A 114 -8.65 -8.98 1.95
C GLY A 114 -7.98 -10.26 2.44
N ILE A 115 -6.98 -10.16 3.32
CA ILE A 115 -6.33 -11.32 3.95
C ILE A 115 -7.33 -12.12 4.79
N SER A 116 -8.16 -11.41 5.57
CA SER A 116 -9.22 -12.04 6.36
C SER A 116 -10.23 -12.79 5.47
N LEU A 117 -10.59 -12.20 4.32
CA LEU A 117 -11.48 -12.79 3.33
C LEU A 117 -10.87 -14.03 2.67
N ILE A 118 -9.57 -14.02 2.38
CA ILE A 118 -8.85 -15.21 1.89
C ILE A 118 -9.01 -16.37 2.88
N GLY A 119 -8.84 -16.12 4.19
CA GLY A 119 -9.05 -17.14 5.22
C GLY A 119 -10.47 -17.69 5.27
N LEU A 120 -11.48 -16.82 5.15
CA LEU A 120 -12.88 -17.25 5.06
C LEU A 120 -13.10 -18.14 3.82
N LEU A 121 -12.66 -17.69 2.64
CA LEU A 121 -12.80 -18.43 1.38
C LEU A 121 -12.10 -19.80 1.43
N LEU A 122 -10.87 -19.85 1.96
CA LEU A 122 -10.15 -21.11 2.16
C LEU A 122 -10.88 -22.02 3.14
N GLY A 123 -11.54 -21.48 4.16
CA GLY A 123 -12.27 -22.30 5.11
C GLY A 123 -13.60 -22.84 4.58
N ILE A 124 -14.20 -22.22 3.57
CA ILE A 124 -15.36 -22.80 2.84
C ILE A 124 -14.99 -24.14 2.20
N TYR A 125 -13.75 -24.30 1.72
CA TYR A 125 -13.27 -25.55 1.13
C TYR A 125 -13.40 -26.75 2.09
N PHE A 126 -13.31 -26.50 3.40
CA PHE A 126 -13.38 -27.53 4.45
C PHE A 126 -14.79 -27.71 5.03
N ILE A 127 -15.77 -26.93 4.59
CA ILE A 127 -17.16 -27.09 5.03
C ILE A 127 -17.76 -28.33 4.35
N THR A 128 -18.49 -29.13 5.14
CA THR A 128 -19.39 -30.17 4.64
C THR A 128 -20.81 -29.75 4.93
N ILE A 129 -21.64 -29.56 3.90
CA ILE A 129 -23.02 -29.09 4.06
C ILE A 129 -23.96 -30.29 3.90
N PRO A 130 -24.64 -30.72 4.99
CA PRO A 130 -25.57 -31.84 4.90
C PRO A 130 -26.74 -31.48 3.96
N GLY A 131 -27.12 -32.43 3.10
CA GLY A 131 -28.25 -32.27 2.18
C GLY A 131 -27.93 -31.58 0.86
N ILE A 132 -26.70 -31.15 0.61
CA ILE A 132 -26.28 -30.59 -0.69
C ILE A 132 -25.80 -31.73 -1.62
N PRO A 133 -26.23 -31.76 -2.91
CA PRO A 133 -25.73 -32.72 -3.86
C PRO A 133 -24.19 -32.63 -4.02
N PRO A 134 -23.47 -33.77 -4.16
CA PRO A 134 -22.00 -33.76 -4.24
C PRO A 134 -21.43 -32.85 -5.33
N LEU A 135 -22.11 -32.75 -6.47
CA LEU A 135 -21.71 -31.84 -7.56
C LEU A 135 -21.77 -30.38 -7.14
N VAL A 136 -22.82 -29.96 -6.42
CA VAL A 136 -22.99 -28.58 -5.95
C VAL A 136 -21.97 -28.26 -4.86
N GLU A 137 -21.73 -29.20 -3.94
CA GLU A 137 -20.68 -29.05 -2.93
C GLU A 137 -19.29 -28.90 -3.57
N PHE A 138 -18.97 -29.73 -4.56
CA PHE A 138 -17.74 -29.62 -5.34
C PHE A 138 -17.60 -28.25 -6.01
N LEU A 139 -18.67 -27.76 -6.65
CA LEU A 139 -18.68 -26.44 -7.28
C LEU A 139 -18.44 -25.31 -6.27
N ILE A 140 -19.09 -25.36 -5.10
CA ILE A 140 -18.87 -24.38 -4.03
C ILE A 140 -17.39 -24.38 -3.58
N ARG A 141 -16.83 -25.58 -3.34
CA ARG A 141 -15.44 -25.73 -2.90
C ARG A 141 -14.46 -25.20 -3.94
N ILE A 142 -14.61 -25.56 -5.23
CA ILE A 142 -13.69 -25.11 -6.27
C ILE A 142 -13.82 -23.61 -6.55
N SER A 143 -15.03 -23.06 -6.54
CA SER A 143 -15.25 -21.61 -6.68
C SER A 143 -14.61 -20.84 -5.52
N SER A 144 -14.76 -21.32 -4.27
CA SER A 144 -14.13 -20.70 -3.10
C SER A 144 -12.61 -20.70 -3.20
N LEU A 145 -12.02 -21.80 -3.69
CA LEU A 145 -10.58 -21.93 -3.86
C LEU A 145 -10.04 -21.00 -4.96
N ILE A 146 -10.73 -20.94 -6.12
CA ILE A 146 -10.35 -20.04 -7.22
C ILE A 146 -10.41 -18.58 -6.76
N LEU A 147 -11.46 -18.20 -6.02
CA LEU A 147 -11.57 -16.85 -5.44
C LEU A 147 -10.46 -16.58 -4.43
N ALA A 148 -10.17 -17.52 -3.52
CA ALA A 148 -9.08 -17.37 -2.55
C ALA A 148 -7.72 -17.17 -3.24
N LEU A 149 -7.45 -17.94 -4.30
CA LEU A 149 -6.24 -17.79 -5.12
C LEU A 149 -6.22 -16.45 -5.85
N GLY A 150 -7.34 -16.02 -6.44
CA GLY A 150 -7.47 -14.73 -7.12
C GLY A 150 -7.21 -13.56 -6.17
N PHE A 151 -7.80 -13.58 -4.97
CA PHE A 151 -7.53 -12.59 -3.94
C PHE A 151 -6.08 -12.64 -3.44
N SER A 152 -5.52 -13.84 -3.25
CA SER A 152 -4.12 -13.99 -2.84
C SER A 152 -3.16 -13.43 -3.89
N ALA A 153 -3.39 -13.71 -5.17
CA ALA A 153 -2.62 -13.15 -6.27
C ALA A 153 -2.77 -11.62 -6.35
N TYR A 154 -3.98 -11.10 -6.14
CA TYR A 154 -4.24 -9.67 -6.08
C TYR A 154 -3.42 -9.02 -4.96
N VAL A 155 -3.51 -9.52 -3.72
CA VAL A 155 -2.74 -8.98 -2.58
C VAL A 155 -1.23 -9.10 -2.83
N ALA A 156 -0.76 -10.26 -3.31
CA ALA A 156 0.65 -10.48 -3.62
C ALA A 156 1.17 -9.52 -4.71
N SER A 157 0.35 -9.17 -5.71
CA SER A 157 0.71 -8.22 -6.77
C SER A 157 0.89 -6.77 -6.29
N GLN A 158 0.31 -6.44 -5.13
CA GLN A 158 0.43 -5.12 -4.50
C GLN A 158 1.66 -5.01 -3.61
N ILE A 159 2.22 -6.14 -3.13
CA ILE A 159 3.46 -6.13 -2.35
C ILE A 159 4.55 -5.52 -3.24
N PRO A 160 5.10 -4.33 -2.92
CA PRO A 160 6.18 -3.76 -3.69
C PRO A 160 7.32 -4.76 -3.62
N SER A 161 7.59 -5.42 -4.75
CA SER A 161 8.79 -6.21 -4.87
C SER A 161 9.95 -5.23 -4.66
N GLN A 162 10.68 -5.37 -3.55
CA GLN A 162 11.92 -4.63 -3.31
C GLN A 162 13.00 -4.90 -4.39
N ARG A 163 12.67 -5.68 -5.44
CA ARG A 163 13.44 -5.86 -6.67
C ARG A 163 13.07 -4.93 -7.83
N LYS A 164 12.10 -4.03 -7.67
CA LYS A 164 11.69 -3.11 -8.77
C LYS A 164 12.45 -1.79 -8.85
N ASP A 165 13.43 -1.57 -8.00
CA ASP A 165 14.28 -0.37 -8.09
C ASP A 165 15.52 -0.53 -8.98
N ILE A 166 15.73 -1.68 -9.66
CA ILE A 166 16.89 -1.82 -10.58
C ILE A 166 16.58 -2.50 -11.93
N GLU A 167 15.49 -3.24 -12.12
CA GLU A 167 15.30 -4.05 -13.36
C GLU A 167 14.44 -3.42 -14.46
N GLY A 168 13.99 -2.17 -14.31
CA GLY A 168 13.19 -1.46 -15.33
C GLY A 168 13.99 -0.55 -16.28
N ILE A 169 15.23 -0.23 -15.94
CA ILE A 169 16.11 0.60 -16.77
C ILE A 169 17.07 -0.36 -17.49
N PRO A 170 17.04 -0.44 -18.83
CA PRO A 170 18.03 -1.22 -19.57
C PRO A 170 19.42 -0.81 -19.08
N LYS A 171 20.30 -1.77 -18.77
CA LYS A 171 21.69 -1.50 -18.36
C LYS A 171 22.40 -0.51 -19.30
N GLU A 172 22.00 -0.49 -20.58
CA GLU A 172 22.45 0.45 -21.61
C GLU A 172 22.16 1.94 -21.27
N VAL A 173 21.04 2.25 -20.61
CA VAL A 173 20.69 3.64 -20.26
C VAL A 173 21.50 4.15 -19.07
N LYS A 174 21.91 3.26 -18.15
CA LYS A 174 22.82 3.62 -17.05
C LYS A 174 24.23 3.90 -17.58
N SER A 175 24.74 3.08 -18.50
CA SER A 175 26.06 3.31 -19.09
C SER A 175 26.11 4.58 -19.96
N GLU A 176 25.05 4.90 -20.72
CA GLU A 176 24.97 6.16 -21.48
C GLU A 176 24.89 7.40 -20.59
N LEU A 177 24.22 7.30 -19.43
CA LEU A 177 24.15 8.41 -18.46
C LEU A 177 25.47 8.61 -17.72
N GLU A 178 26.20 7.53 -17.42
CA GLU A 178 27.56 7.59 -16.87
C GLU A 178 28.56 8.17 -17.89
N GLU A 179 28.36 7.95 -19.20
CA GLU A 179 29.19 8.57 -20.25
C GLU A 179 28.93 10.06 -20.46
N LEU A 180 27.67 10.51 -20.31
CA LEU A 180 27.33 11.94 -20.32
C LEU A 180 27.83 12.69 -19.07
N ALA A 181 28.16 11.98 -17.99
CA ALA A 181 28.59 12.53 -16.71
C ALA A 181 30.13 12.58 -16.53
N LYS A 182 30.90 12.42 -17.61
CA LYS A 182 32.37 12.33 -17.56
C LYS A 182 33.12 13.66 -17.36
N ASP A 183 32.46 14.81 -17.44
CA ASP A 183 33.09 16.09 -17.12
C ASP A 183 32.90 16.43 -15.63
N GLU A 184 33.99 16.85 -14.98
CA GLU A 184 34.26 17.02 -13.54
C GLU A 184 33.28 17.90 -12.72
N PHE A 185 32.11 18.24 -13.25
CA PHE A 185 31.06 19.01 -12.57
C PHE A 185 30.01 18.12 -11.86
N ILE A 186 30.49 17.43 -10.82
CA ILE A 186 29.85 17.14 -9.52
C ILE A 186 28.60 16.22 -9.52
N GLU A 187 28.65 15.12 -8.76
CA GLU A 187 27.55 14.16 -8.42
C GLU A 187 26.16 14.79 -8.16
N ARG A 188 26.13 16.05 -7.69
CA ARG A 188 24.88 16.81 -7.49
C ARG A 188 24.17 17.15 -8.80
N ALA A 189 24.91 17.47 -9.86
CA ALA A 189 24.34 17.68 -11.19
C ALA A 189 23.73 16.37 -11.71
N GLU A 190 24.39 15.25 -11.46
CA GLU A 190 23.92 13.92 -11.84
C GLU A 190 22.60 13.55 -11.15
N ASP A 191 22.50 13.75 -9.82
CA ASP A 191 21.26 13.51 -9.08
C ASP A 191 20.11 14.43 -9.55
N ILE A 192 20.42 15.70 -9.83
CA ILE A 192 19.45 16.68 -10.32
C ILE A 192 18.96 16.30 -11.72
N LEU A 193 19.86 15.91 -12.62
CA LEU A 193 19.53 15.42 -13.96
C LEU A 193 18.70 14.15 -13.90
N LYS A 194 19.11 13.17 -13.08
CA LYS A 194 18.36 11.93 -12.84
C LYS A 194 16.94 12.23 -12.35
N SER A 195 16.78 13.17 -11.41
CA SER A 195 15.47 13.53 -10.88
C SER A 195 14.53 14.10 -11.96
N PHE A 196 15.04 14.88 -12.91
CA PHE A 196 14.24 15.36 -14.03
C PHE A 196 13.94 14.24 -15.05
N VAL A 197 14.97 13.54 -15.51
CA VAL A 197 14.85 12.52 -16.57
C VAL A 197 14.01 11.33 -16.14
N LEU A 198 14.12 10.89 -14.88
CA LEU A 198 13.37 9.76 -14.35
C LEU A 198 12.01 10.20 -13.80
N GLU A 199 11.96 11.20 -12.92
CA GLU A 199 10.75 11.53 -12.17
C GLU A 199 9.92 12.65 -12.83
N GLY A 200 10.57 13.55 -13.57
CA GLY A 200 9.93 14.67 -14.26
C GLY A 200 9.83 15.92 -13.39
N ARG A 201 10.59 15.98 -12.29
CA ARG A 201 10.66 17.14 -11.40
C ARG A 201 11.52 18.22 -12.03
N LYS A 202 10.95 19.39 -12.30
CA LYS A 202 11.61 20.49 -13.03
C LYS A 202 12.32 21.45 -12.10
N GLU A 203 11.84 21.56 -10.87
CA GLU A 203 12.16 22.63 -9.94
C GLU A 203 13.66 22.64 -9.63
N ARG A 204 14.23 21.45 -9.40
CA ARG A 204 15.63 21.27 -9.06
C ARG A 204 16.56 21.60 -10.22
N ILE A 205 16.25 21.14 -11.42
CA ILE A 205 17.08 21.37 -12.60
C ILE A 205 17.01 22.84 -13.04
N ILE A 206 15.85 23.48 -12.98
CA ILE A 206 15.70 24.91 -13.28
C ILE A 206 16.51 25.74 -12.28
N ALA A 207 16.37 25.49 -10.98
CA ALA A 207 17.11 26.21 -9.96
C ALA A 207 18.64 26.03 -10.11
N TYR A 208 19.07 24.81 -10.45
CA TYR A 208 20.48 24.51 -10.70
C TYR A 208 21.02 25.29 -11.90
N ILE A 209 20.31 25.29 -13.02
CA ILE A 209 20.72 26.01 -14.24
C ILE A 209 20.73 27.52 -13.96
N ALA A 210 19.67 28.07 -13.37
CA ALA A 210 19.57 29.49 -13.06
C ALA A 210 20.70 29.97 -12.15
N LEU A 211 21.05 29.19 -11.12
CA LEU A 211 22.15 29.54 -10.21
C LEU A 211 23.51 29.55 -10.93
N ASN A 212 23.77 28.57 -11.79
CA ASN A 212 25.04 28.49 -12.52
C ASN A 212 25.12 29.55 -13.63
N ALA A 213 24.02 29.81 -14.33
CA ALA A 213 23.92 30.87 -15.32
C ALA A 213 24.17 32.26 -14.70
N ALA A 214 23.59 32.54 -13.53
CA ALA A 214 23.84 33.78 -12.80
C ALA A 214 25.32 33.93 -12.40
N LYS A 215 25.97 32.84 -11.97
CA LYS A 215 27.42 32.85 -11.66
C LYS A 215 28.29 33.10 -12.90
N ALA A 216 27.86 32.62 -14.06
CA ALA A 216 28.54 32.83 -15.34
C ALA A 216 28.23 34.19 -15.97
N GLY A 217 27.36 35.02 -15.35
CA GLY A 217 26.98 36.32 -15.90
C GLY A 217 26.05 36.24 -17.11
N ILE A 218 25.36 35.11 -17.30
CA ILE A 218 24.38 34.94 -18.38
C ILE A 218 23.18 35.86 -18.10
N GLY A 219 22.81 36.65 -19.11
CA GLY A 219 21.67 37.56 -19.04
C GLY A 219 20.32 36.85 -18.95
N GLU A 220 19.30 37.55 -18.49
CA GLU A 220 17.95 37.00 -18.24
C GLU A 220 17.32 36.40 -19.51
N GLU A 221 17.45 37.08 -20.65
CA GLU A 221 16.92 36.60 -21.94
C GLU A 221 17.57 35.28 -22.39
N ALA A 222 18.90 35.16 -22.22
CA ALA A 222 19.64 33.94 -22.53
C ALA A 222 19.28 32.80 -21.56
N LEU A 223 19.07 33.12 -20.28
CA LEU A 223 18.61 32.15 -19.30
C LEU A 223 17.22 31.61 -19.65
N GLU A 224 16.28 32.48 -20.04
CA GLU A 224 14.93 32.07 -20.47
C GLU A 224 15.00 31.14 -21.69
N GLU A 225 15.86 31.46 -22.66
CA GLU A 225 16.11 30.59 -23.81
C GLU A 225 16.64 29.22 -23.36
N ILE A 226 17.59 29.17 -22.43
CA ILE A 226 18.17 27.91 -21.95
C ILE A 226 17.13 27.05 -21.23
N ILE A 227 16.34 27.61 -20.31
CA ILE A 227 15.40 26.82 -19.48
C ILE A 227 14.05 26.57 -20.14
N GLY A 228 13.72 27.33 -21.20
CA GLY A 228 12.43 27.26 -21.90
C GLY A 228 11.95 25.84 -22.22
N PRO A 229 12.79 24.94 -22.78
CA PRO A 229 12.40 23.55 -23.05
C PRO A 229 11.95 22.77 -21.80
N ILE A 230 12.57 23.01 -20.64
CA ILE A 230 12.22 22.35 -19.37
C ILE A 230 10.94 22.96 -18.80
N VAL A 231 10.82 24.29 -18.81
CA VAL A 231 9.65 25.00 -18.30
C VAL A 231 8.39 24.60 -19.06
N ASN A 232 8.47 24.55 -20.40
CA ASN A 232 7.36 24.21 -21.28
C ASN A 232 6.99 22.70 -21.28
N TYR A 233 7.81 21.83 -20.71
CA TYR A 233 7.52 20.40 -20.67
C TYR A 233 6.32 20.07 -19.76
N SER A 234 5.22 19.51 -20.25
CA SER A 234 4.14 19.03 -19.38
C SER A 234 4.10 17.51 -19.33
N LYS A 235 4.20 16.92 -18.13
CA LYS A 235 4.04 15.47 -17.96
C LYS A 235 2.63 15.05 -18.39
N LYS A 236 2.54 14.08 -19.30
CA LYS A 236 1.25 13.50 -19.69
C LYS A 236 0.63 12.78 -18.50
N ARG A 237 -0.62 13.13 -18.18
CA ARG A 237 -1.43 12.39 -17.21
C ARG A 237 -2.10 11.21 -17.93
N TYR A 238 -1.92 10.01 -17.40
CA TYR A 238 -2.58 8.83 -17.92
C TYR A 238 -3.91 8.60 -17.19
N SER A 239 -4.88 7.98 -17.89
CA SER A 239 -6.11 7.51 -17.26
C SER A 239 -5.78 6.43 -16.22
N ILE A 240 -6.52 6.43 -15.11
CA ILE A 240 -6.42 5.42 -14.04
C ILE A 240 -6.70 4.00 -14.58
N PHE A 241 -7.45 3.91 -15.69
CA PHE A 241 -7.82 2.64 -16.32
C PHE A 241 -6.82 2.16 -17.39
N ALA A 242 -5.69 2.86 -17.59
CA ALA A 242 -4.71 2.42 -18.58
C ALA A 242 -4.02 1.11 -18.15
N PRO A 243 -3.90 0.11 -19.03
CA PRO A 243 -3.18 -1.12 -18.72
C PRO A 243 -1.71 -0.85 -18.36
N LYS A 244 -1.16 -1.56 -17.35
CA LYS A 244 0.22 -1.36 -16.86
C LYS A 244 1.29 -1.45 -17.95
N TRP A 245 1.14 -2.38 -18.91
CA TRP A 245 2.09 -2.53 -20.02
C TRP A 245 2.15 -1.29 -20.93
N TRP A 246 1.01 -0.60 -21.10
CA TRP A 246 0.92 0.63 -21.89
C TRP A 246 1.54 1.80 -21.14
N ILE A 247 1.27 1.91 -19.84
CA ILE A 247 1.88 2.92 -18.97
C ILE A 247 3.41 2.82 -19.05
N ASN A 248 3.97 1.62 -18.86
CA ASN A 248 5.41 1.39 -18.93
C ASN A 248 6.01 1.80 -20.29
N ARG A 249 5.33 1.47 -21.40
CA ARG A 249 5.76 1.86 -22.75
C ARG A 249 5.75 3.38 -22.94
N MET A 250 4.74 4.05 -22.39
CA MET A 250 4.62 5.50 -22.47
C MET A 250 5.63 6.21 -21.56
N GLU A 251 5.91 5.67 -20.38
CA GLU A 251 6.95 6.20 -19.49
C GLU A 251 8.34 6.13 -20.13
N LYS A 252 8.67 5.03 -20.82
CA LYS A 252 9.92 4.93 -21.60
C LYS A 252 10.04 6.07 -22.63
N ARG A 253 8.97 6.34 -23.38
CA ARG A 253 8.94 7.46 -24.34
C ARG A 253 9.05 8.83 -23.66
N GLU A 254 8.45 9.00 -22.49
CA GLU A 254 8.58 10.24 -21.72
C GLU A 254 10.01 10.43 -21.17
N VAL A 255 10.70 9.35 -20.79
CA VAL A 255 12.13 9.42 -20.41
C VAL A 255 12.99 9.85 -21.59
N GLU A 256 12.82 9.24 -22.77
CA GLU A 256 13.54 9.63 -23.99
C GLU A 256 13.29 11.09 -24.37
N LYS A 257 12.04 11.54 -24.27
CA LYS A 257 11.68 12.94 -24.52
C LYS A 257 12.40 13.89 -23.56
N ARG A 258 12.48 13.53 -22.27
CA ARG A 258 13.18 14.33 -21.26
C ARG A 258 14.69 14.32 -21.45
N LYS A 259 15.29 13.20 -21.87
CA LYS A 259 16.70 13.16 -22.29
C LYS A 259 16.97 14.18 -23.40
N LYS A 260 16.15 14.17 -24.47
CA LYS A 260 16.30 15.13 -25.57
C LYS A 260 16.20 16.59 -25.12
N ILE A 261 15.32 16.88 -24.15
CA ILE A 261 15.20 18.23 -23.56
C ILE A 261 16.48 18.61 -22.83
N VAL A 262 17.05 17.70 -22.03
CA VAL A 262 18.33 17.93 -21.34
C VAL A 262 19.45 18.17 -22.36
N ASP A 263 19.57 17.33 -23.38
CA ASP A 263 20.61 17.49 -24.41
C ASP A 263 20.48 18.84 -25.12
N GLU A 264 19.25 19.28 -25.41
CA GLU A 264 18.98 20.58 -26.00
C GLU A 264 19.38 21.74 -25.08
N VAL A 265 19.13 21.62 -23.78
CA VAL A 265 19.50 22.61 -22.75
C VAL A 265 21.02 22.71 -22.62
N MET A 266 21.72 21.56 -22.57
CA MET A 266 23.19 21.52 -22.50
C MET A 266 23.82 22.18 -23.74
N ARG A 267 23.32 21.85 -24.94
CA ARG A 267 23.77 22.51 -26.19
C ARG A 267 23.51 24.01 -26.23
N ARG A 268 22.50 24.51 -25.51
CA ARG A 268 22.25 25.96 -25.40
C ARG A 268 23.24 26.57 -24.42
N LEU A 269 23.48 25.93 -23.27
CA LEU A 269 24.49 26.37 -22.30
C LEU A 269 25.87 26.51 -22.93
N ASP A 270 26.29 25.53 -23.75
CA ASP A 270 27.60 25.55 -24.42
C ASP A 270 27.77 26.71 -25.42
N ARG A 271 26.69 27.36 -25.88
CA ARG A 271 26.78 28.55 -26.74
C ARG A 271 27.05 29.83 -25.96
N TYR A 272 26.78 29.81 -24.65
CA TYR A 272 26.87 30.96 -23.76
C TYR A 272 28.00 30.83 -22.73
N ALA A 273 28.69 29.69 -22.70
CA ALA A 273 29.93 29.44 -21.96
C ALA A 273 31.14 29.84 -22.80
#